data_AF-A0A482XE02-F1
#
_entry.id   AF-A0A482XE02-F1
#
_cell.length_a   1.000
_cell.length_b   1.000
_cell.length_c   1.000
_cell.angle_alpha   90.00
_cell.angle_beta   90.00
_cell.angle_gamma   90.00
#
_symmetry.space_group_name_H-M   'P 1'
#
loop_
_entity.id
_entity.type
_entity.pdbx_description
1 polymer ?
#
loop_
_entity_poly.entity_id
_entity_poly.type
_entity_poly.pdbx_seq_one_letter_code
_entity_poly.pdbx_strand_id
1 'polypeptide(L)'
;MTIYPYMGGRGSPYSWERHIGRVFDDEDDANLAEVRMQRYNIIGLDESDSSDNEENGYDTSSFDKILPSEHTYLGDDMEERRGRTVWEDNSLQAVTLLPPPSIVLVPGQVLPLSVDDQYTIRMLEYCIQERDGVFGVMVKWPVRYGELSDPDYVGTTAEIYEYSKGEVEAGVTRSMTIKAKARQRFKAYELGKTGSGHFYQAKIRILPEVVLKDALYHICPHINRCLSSKSDRFRKRGAITTRWPLWVYDQYHAPKLVERVQKLKYIKQGKDVTLPKNPTALSFWVAQNLPHKQRLMTLKLNSPIQRLRWELSVLERMHTYQCSHCNITVGSKRDVIIMSVDGPQSTYVNPNGYLHETLTLSQTINVKLNGEPSTQFSWFPGYAWITAFCAHCRSHMGWKFVAQKNDLQPKKFWGLSRRSLQMKIVPGEYNEDSVYVM
;
A
#
# COMPACT_ATOMS: atom_id res chain seq x y z
N MET A 1 -64.49 -14.24 7.25
CA MET A 1 -64.44 -15.32 6.25
C MET A 1 -63.44 -14.89 5.19
N THR A 2 -62.43 -15.73 5.00
CA THR A 2 -61.13 -15.47 4.40
C THR A 2 -61.19 -15.31 2.89
N ILE A 3 -60.51 -14.31 2.33
CA ILE A 3 -60.07 -14.31 0.93
C ILE A 3 -58.60 -13.83 0.90
N TYR A 4 -57.71 -14.74 0.52
CA TYR A 4 -56.30 -14.51 0.24
C TYR A 4 -56.11 -13.74 -1.09
N PRO A 5 -55.06 -12.91 -1.19
CA PRO A 5 -54.36 -12.76 -2.46
C PRO A 5 -52.85 -13.03 -2.34
N TYR A 6 -52.37 -13.84 -3.28
CA TYR A 6 -51.06 -13.79 -3.95
C TYR A 6 -49.82 -13.37 -3.15
N MET A 7 -49.00 -14.35 -2.78
CA MET A 7 -47.58 -14.14 -2.49
C MET A 7 -46.79 -14.02 -3.80
N GLY A 8 -46.38 -12.79 -4.13
CA GLY A 8 -45.29 -12.53 -5.06
C GLY A 8 -43.96 -12.75 -4.37
N GLY A 9 -43.17 -13.71 -4.84
CA GLY A 9 -41.81 -13.95 -4.38
C GLY A 9 -40.92 -12.72 -4.60
N ARG A 10 -40.34 -12.22 -3.52
CA ARG A 10 -39.31 -11.16 -3.57
C ARG A 10 -38.01 -11.76 -4.09
N GLY A 11 -37.70 -11.53 -5.36
CA GLY A 11 -36.33 -11.62 -5.86
C GLY A 11 -35.50 -10.43 -5.34
N SER A 12 -34.33 -10.71 -4.75
CA SER A 12 -33.35 -9.71 -4.33
C SER A 12 -32.92 -8.82 -5.51
N PRO A 13 -32.77 -7.48 -5.38
CA PRO A 13 -32.50 -6.57 -6.50
C PRO A 13 -31.02 -6.39 -6.88
N TYR A 14 -30.07 -7.07 -6.24
CA TYR A 14 -28.64 -6.78 -6.44
C TYR A 14 -27.93 -7.90 -7.22
N SER A 15 -27.79 -7.73 -8.54
CA SER A 15 -26.99 -8.64 -9.37
C SER A 15 -25.46 -8.42 -9.24
N TRP A 16 -25.04 -7.34 -8.57
CA TRP A 16 -23.63 -7.06 -8.30
C TRP A 16 -23.06 -7.89 -7.14
N GLU A 17 -23.86 -8.25 -6.13
CA GLU A 17 -23.42 -9.13 -5.03
C GLU A 17 -23.00 -10.52 -5.55
N ARG A 18 -23.62 -10.99 -6.64
CA ARG A 18 -23.25 -12.27 -7.29
C ARG A 18 -21.97 -12.20 -8.12
N HIS A 19 -21.55 -11.02 -8.56
CA HIS A 19 -20.28 -10.82 -9.29
C HIS A 19 -19.12 -10.47 -8.35
N ILE A 20 -19.41 -10.04 -7.12
CA ILE A 20 -18.40 -9.84 -6.07
C ILE A 20 -18.00 -11.17 -5.40
N GLY A 21 -18.89 -12.17 -5.42
CA GLY A 21 -18.66 -13.48 -4.82
C GLY A 21 -17.70 -14.42 -5.57
N ARG A 22 -16.90 -13.92 -6.51
CA ARG A 22 -15.77 -14.68 -7.10
C ARG A 22 -14.42 -14.00 -6.90
N VAL A 23 -14.38 -12.88 -6.18
CA VAL A 23 -13.16 -12.08 -6.07
C VAL A 23 -12.42 -12.35 -4.76
N PHE A 24 -12.97 -13.09 -3.79
CA PHE A 24 -12.25 -13.47 -2.56
C PHE A 24 -12.96 -14.65 -1.88
N ASP A 25 -12.92 -15.85 -2.47
CA ASP A 25 -13.15 -17.08 -1.70
C ASP A 25 -11.80 -17.58 -1.18
N ASP A 26 -11.68 -17.72 0.15
CA ASP A 26 -10.50 -18.26 0.85
C ASP A 26 -10.23 -19.75 0.52
N GLU A 27 -11.11 -20.41 -0.24
CA GLU A 27 -11.04 -21.84 -0.56
C GLU A 27 -10.20 -22.15 -1.81
N ASP A 28 -9.99 -21.20 -2.72
CA ASP A 28 -9.33 -21.48 -4.01
C ASP A 28 -7.79 -21.55 -3.93
N ASP A 29 -7.17 -20.96 -2.89
CA ASP A 29 -5.71 -21.05 -2.67
C ASP A 29 -5.27 -22.47 -2.26
N ALA A 30 -6.18 -23.31 -1.75
CA ALA A 30 -5.89 -24.71 -1.41
C ALA A 30 -5.82 -25.62 -2.65
N ASN A 31 -6.47 -25.24 -3.76
CA ASN A 31 -6.57 -26.06 -4.97
C ASN A 31 -5.37 -25.96 -5.92
N LEU A 32 -4.44 -25.03 -5.69
CA LEU A 32 -3.20 -24.93 -6.48
C LEU A 32 -2.15 -26.01 -6.14
N ALA A 33 -2.38 -26.82 -5.08
CA ALA A 33 -1.45 -27.86 -4.64
C ALA A 33 -1.59 -29.20 -5.39
N GLU A 34 -2.63 -29.40 -6.19
CA GLU A 34 -2.79 -30.61 -6.99
C GLU A 34 -2.56 -30.32 -8.48
N VAL A 35 -1.34 -30.59 -8.97
CA VAL A 35 -1.06 -31.38 -10.19
C VAL A 35 0.45 -31.32 -10.55
N ARG A 36 1.01 -32.55 -10.67
CA ARG A 36 2.30 -32.97 -11.26
C ARG A 36 3.61 -32.69 -10.50
N MET A 37 3.93 -33.70 -9.70
CA MET A 37 5.25 -34.06 -9.17
C MET A 37 6.36 -34.05 -10.24
N GLN A 38 7.43 -33.30 -9.97
CA GLN A 38 8.79 -33.71 -10.30
C GLN A 38 9.66 -33.54 -9.06
N ARG A 39 10.23 -34.66 -8.60
CA ARG A 39 11.08 -34.75 -7.42
C ARG A 39 12.39 -34.00 -7.66
N TYR A 40 12.69 -33.04 -6.81
CA TYR A 40 14.07 -32.64 -6.53
C TYR A 40 14.35 -32.90 -5.05
N ASN A 41 15.44 -33.62 -4.78
CA ASN A 41 15.90 -33.91 -3.43
C ASN A 41 16.41 -32.61 -2.79
N ILE A 42 15.79 -32.18 -1.69
CA ILE A 42 16.37 -31.22 -0.76
C ILE A 42 16.32 -31.83 0.65
N ILE A 43 17.46 -31.68 1.32
CA ILE A 43 17.91 -32.33 2.55
C ILE A 43 16.94 -32.08 3.70
N GLY A 44 16.66 -33.15 4.45
CA GLY A 44 15.68 -33.23 5.53
C GLY A 44 15.81 -32.14 6.60
N LEU A 45 14.66 -31.59 6.97
CA LEU A 45 14.46 -30.76 8.15
C LEU A 45 14.08 -31.67 9.31
N ASP A 46 15.07 -32.07 10.11
CA ASP A 46 14.84 -32.41 11.51
C ASP A 46 15.23 -31.22 12.39
N GLU A 47 14.35 -30.89 13.33
CA GLU A 47 14.52 -29.88 14.34
C GLU A 47 15.62 -30.28 15.35
N SER A 48 16.71 -29.52 15.38
CA SER A 48 17.48 -29.31 16.60
C SER A 48 18.30 -28.02 16.49
N ASP A 49 18.00 -27.05 17.35
CA ASP A 49 18.84 -25.88 17.61
C ASP A 49 20.20 -26.34 18.14
N SER A 50 21.27 -26.18 17.36
CA SER A 50 22.64 -26.13 17.86
C SER A 50 23.39 -25.00 17.17
N SER A 51 23.79 -24.03 17.97
CA SER A 51 24.58 -22.87 17.57
C SER A 51 26.04 -23.25 17.37
N ASP A 52 26.45 -23.57 16.14
CA ASP A 52 27.86 -23.63 15.79
C ASP A 52 28.16 -22.63 14.66
N ASN A 53 28.86 -21.57 15.06
CA ASN A 53 29.44 -20.59 14.16
C ASN A 53 30.66 -21.21 13.45
N GLU A 54 30.45 -21.81 12.29
CA GLU A 54 31.53 -21.99 11.32
C GLU A 54 31.57 -20.78 10.39
N GLU A 55 32.52 -19.88 10.65
CA GLU A 55 32.94 -18.80 9.75
C GLU A 55 33.56 -19.42 8.49
N ASN A 56 32.73 -19.81 7.53
CA ASN A 56 33.17 -20.01 6.17
C ASN A 56 32.91 -18.72 5.38
N GLY A 57 34.00 -18.11 4.90
CA GLY A 57 34.04 -16.86 4.15
C GLY A 57 33.50 -16.96 2.73
N TYR A 58 32.24 -17.37 2.57
CA TYR A 58 31.49 -17.14 1.34
C TYR A 58 31.06 -15.67 1.34
N ASP A 59 31.36 -14.92 0.28
CA ASP A 59 30.80 -13.58 0.07
C ASP A 59 29.27 -13.66 0.18
N THR A 60 28.71 -13.21 1.30
CA THR A 60 27.26 -13.20 1.49
C THR A 60 26.67 -12.18 0.53
N SER A 61 25.95 -12.65 -0.50
CA SER A 61 25.26 -11.78 -1.44
C SER A 61 24.01 -11.21 -0.77
N SER A 62 23.99 -9.89 -0.55
CA SER A 62 22.80 -9.19 -0.07
C SER A 62 21.75 -9.19 -1.17
N PHE A 63 20.51 -9.55 -0.84
CA PHE A 63 19.40 -9.47 -1.79
C PHE A 63 19.24 -8.03 -2.33
N ASP A 64 19.08 -7.93 -3.65
CA ASP A 64 18.80 -6.65 -4.31
C ASP A 64 17.34 -6.25 -4.09
N LYS A 65 17.16 -5.18 -3.32
CA LYS A 65 15.85 -4.66 -2.90
C LYS A 65 15.13 -3.88 -4.01
N ILE A 66 15.76 -3.65 -5.15
CA ILE A 66 15.11 -3.03 -6.31
C ILE A 66 14.20 -4.05 -7.00
N LEU A 67 14.60 -5.32 -7.05
CA LEU A 67 13.90 -6.38 -7.80
C LEU A 67 12.40 -6.50 -7.48
N PRO A 68 11.93 -6.45 -6.20
CA PRO A 68 10.51 -6.56 -5.93
C PRO A 68 9.70 -5.36 -6.44
N SER A 69 10.31 -4.17 -6.55
CA SER A 69 9.65 -2.96 -7.07
C SER A 69 9.51 -2.95 -8.60
N GLU A 70 10.29 -3.78 -9.29
CA GLU A 70 10.22 -3.92 -10.75
C GLU A 70 9.04 -4.79 -11.20
N HIS A 71 8.49 -5.62 -10.29
CA HIS A 71 7.40 -6.54 -10.58
C HIS A 71 7.69 -7.49 -11.76
N THR A 72 8.92 -8.01 -11.88
CA THR A 72 9.36 -8.89 -12.97
C THR A 72 8.56 -10.18 -13.09
N TYR A 73 7.91 -10.64 -12.02
CA TYR A 73 6.99 -11.80 -12.05
C TYR A 73 5.76 -11.59 -12.97
N LEU A 74 5.51 -10.36 -13.45
CA LEU A 74 4.46 -10.04 -14.40
C LEU A 74 4.87 -10.24 -15.87
N GLY A 75 6.12 -10.60 -16.13
CA GLY A 75 6.69 -10.77 -17.46
C GLY A 75 7.53 -9.58 -17.91
N ASP A 76 8.42 -9.85 -18.87
CA ASP A 76 9.44 -8.90 -19.34
C ASP A 76 8.97 -8.04 -20.52
N ASP A 77 7.89 -8.44 -21.20
CA ASP A 77 7.40 -7.83 -22.43
C ASP A 77 6.24 -6.84 -22.17
N MET A 78 6.48 -5.78 -21.39
CA MET A 78 5.52 -4.69 -21.21
C MET A 78 5.82 -3.49 -22.10
N GLU A 79 4.78 -2.92 -22.70
CA GLU A 79 4.85 -1.66 -23.44
C GLU A 79 4.96 -0.49 -22.46
N GLU A 80 6.05 0.28 -22.57
CA GLU A 80 6.24 1.50 -21.80
C GLU A 80 5.46 2.68 -22.39
N ARG A 81 4.75 3.39 -21.52
CA ARG A 81 4.05 4.64 -21.86
C ARG A 81 4.82 5.82 -21.29
N ARG A 82 5.30 6.69 -22.18
CA ARG A 82 5.97 7.94 -21.82
C ARG A 82 4.96 9.08 -21.72
N GLY A 83 5.07 9.86 -20.66
CA GLY A 83 4.18 10.98 -20.40
C GLY A 83 3.95 11.14 -18.92
N ARG A 84 3.60 12.36 -18.50
CA ARG A 84 3.17 12.61 -17.13
C ARG A 84 2.03 13.62 -17.14
N THR A 85 0.84 13.15 -16.81
CA THR A 85 -0.33 14.02 -16.67
C THR A 85 -0.44 14.51 -15.24
N VAL A 86 -0.37 15.83 -15.06
CA VAL A 86 -0.57 16.50 -13.77
C VAL A 86 -1.55 17.65 -13.97
N TRP A 87 -2.66 17.62 -13.26
CA TRP A 87 -3.69 18.66 -13.31
C TRP A 87 -3.44 19.73 -12.25
N GLU A 88 -3.98 20.93 -12.51
CA GLU A 88 -3.87 22.05 -11.58
C GLU A 88 -4.65 21.81 -10.28
N ASP A 89 -4.10 22.35 -9.19
CA ASP A 89 -4.72 22.31 -7.88
C ASP A 89 -6.12 22.94 -7.89
N ASN A 90 -7.09 22.27 -7.27
CA ASN A 90 -8.51 22.67 -7.24
C ASN A 90 -9.24 22.61 -8.59
N SER A 91 -8.58 22.19 -9.68
CA SER A 91 -9.27 21.97 -10.95
C SER A 91 -10.34 20.88 -10.83
N LEU A 92 -11.42 21.05 -11.58
CA LEU A 92 -12.49 20.07 -11.69
C LEU A 92 -12.22 19.20 -12.91
N GLN A 93 -12.17 17.89 -12.70
CA GLN A 93 -11.85 16.91 -13.73
C GLN A 93 -12.90 15.80 -13.73
N ALA A 94 -13.01 15.08 -14.83
CA ALA A 94 -13.84 13.87 -14.92
C ALA A 94 -12.94 12.66 -15.17
N VAL A 95 -12.91 11.72 -14.23
CA VAL A 95 -12.01 10.56 -14.28
C VAL A 95 -12.81 9.26 -14.34
N THR A 96 -12.40 8.34 -15.21
CA THR A 96 -12.92 6.98 -15.24
C THR A 96 -12.43 6.23 -14.01
N LEU A 97 -13.30 5.45 -13.37
CA LEU A 97 -13.00 4.80 -12.11
C LEU A 97 -12.71 3.31 -12.28
N LEU A 98 -11.62 2.85 -11.66
CA LEU A 98 -11.33 1.43 -11.53
C LEU A 98 -12.31 0.80 -10.53
N PRO A 99 -13.14 -0.18 -10.93
CA PRO A 99 -14.07 -0.87 -10.03
C PRO A 99 -13.41 -1.30 -8.72
N PRO A 100 -14.15 -1.29 -7.59
CA PRO A 100 -13.61 -1.20 -6.23
C PRO A 100 -12.36 -2.04 -5.98
N PRO A 101 -11.16 -1.44 -6.06
CA PRO A 101 -10.00 -2.12 -5.55
C PRO A 101 -10.08 -1.97 -4.02
N SER A 102 -9.94 -3.07 -3.30
CA SER A 102 -9.89 -3.05 -1.83
C SER A 102 -8.52 -2.53 -1.33
N ILE A 103 -8.11 -1.35 -1.79
CA ILE A 103 -6.81 -0.72 -1.50
C ILE A 103 -6.95 0.81 -1.34
N VAL A 104 -6.27 1.35 -0.34
CA VAL A 104 -6.06 2.80 -0.20
C VAL A 104 -4.75 3.13 -0.88
N LEU A 105 -4.85 3.62 -2.12
CA LEU A 105 -3.70 4.01 -2.93
C LEU A 105 -3.24 5.43 -2.56
N VAL A 106 -1.97 5.60 -2.21
CA VAL A 106 -1.39 6.93 -1.89
C VAL A 106 -0.44 7.40 -2.99
N PRO A 107 -0.30 8.72 -3.24
CA PRO A 107 0.62 9.25 -4.24
C PRO A 107 2.04 8.65 -4.16
N GLY A 108 2.59 8.30 -5.31
CA GLY A 108 3.91 7.65 -5.43
C GLY A 108 3.89 6.12 -5.32
N GLN A 109 2.84 5.51 -4.77
CA GLN A 109 2.70 4.05 -4.68
C GLN A 109 2.47 3.44 -6.07
N VAL A 110 3.07 2.29 -6.31
CA VAL A 110 2.84 1.47 -7.51
C VAL A 110 1.64 0.56 -7.28
N LEU A 111 0.77 0.45 -8.28
CA LEU A 111 -0.39 -0.42 -8.34
C LEU A 111 -0.18 -1.40 -9.52
N PRO A 112 0.36 -2.60 -9.27
CA PRO A 112 0.34 -3.67 -10.27
C PRO A 112 -1.07 -4.26 -10.34
N LEU A 113 -1.59 -4.54 -11.53
CA LEU A 113 -2.85 -5.26 -11.71
C LEU A 113 -2.69 -6.31 -12.80
N SER A 114 -3.28 -7.48 -12.59
CA SER A 114 -3.51 -8.47 -13.63
C SER A 114 -5.00 -8.75 -13.65
N VAL A 115 -5.61 -8.58 -14.81
CA VAL A 115 -7.07 -8.49 -14.97
C VAL A 115 -7.50 -9.41 -16.10
N ASP A 116 -8.52 -10.21 -15.84
CA ASP A 116 -9.20 -11.09 -16.80
C ASP A 116 -10.64 -10.62 -17.12
N ASP A 117 -11.21 -9.76 -16.28
CA ASP A 117 -12.56 -9.28 -16.44
C ASP A 117 -12.68 -8.28 -17.60
N GLN A 118 -13.58 -8.61 -18.53
CA GLN A 118 -13.75 -7.86 -19.77
C GLN A 118 -14.19 -6.40 -19.56
N TYR A 119 -14.84 -6.11 -18.44
CA TYR A 119 -15.25 -4.75 -18.12
C TYR A 119 -14.03 -3.87 -17.82
N THR A 120 -13.17 -4.31 -16.91
CA THR A 120 -11.97 -3.58 -16.50
C THR A 120 -10.95 -3.54 -17.62
N ILE A 121 -10.77 -4.61 -18.40
CA ILE A 121 -9.88 -4.60 -19.58
C ILE A 121 -10.30 -3.48 -20.55
N ARG A 122 -11.57 -3.42 -20.94
CA ARG A 122 -12.09 -2.37 -21.83
C ARG A 122 -11.97 -0.97 -21.23
N MET A 123 -12.16 -0.85 -19.92
CA MET A 123 -11.98 0.40 -19.20
C MET A 123 -10.53 0.88 -19.23
N LEU A 124 -9.57 -0.03 -19.00
CA LEU A 124 -8.14 0.27 -19.06
C LEU A 124 -7.69 0.61 -20.48
N GLU A 125 -8.13 -0.15 -21.48
CA GLU A 125 -7.88 0.16 -22.90
C GLU A 125 -8.41 1.54 -23.28
N TYR A 126 -9.64 1.86 -22.86
CA TYR A 126 -10.22 3.19 -23.02
C TYR A 126 -9.38 4.27 -22.35
N CYS A 127 -8.89 4.03 -21.12
CA CYS A 127 -8.05 5.01 -20.44
C CYS A 127 -6.71 5.22 -21.16
N ILE A 128 -6.08 4.16 -21.65
CA ILE A 128 -4.81 4.23 -22.41
C ILE A 128 -4.98 5.00 -23.72
N GLN A 129 -6.08 4.77 -24.44
CA GLN A 129 -6.35 5.37 -25.75
C GLN A 129 -6.85 6.82 -25.64
N GLU A 130 -7.77 7.10 -24.71
CA GLU A 130 -8.58 8.32 -24.72
C GLU A 130 -8.33 9.25 -23.51
N ARG A 131 -7.62 8.80 -22.47
CA ARG A 131 -7.47 9.53 -21.19
C ARG A 131 -6.04 9.55 -20.68
N ASP A 132 -5.07 9.47 -21.59
CA ASP A 132 -3.65 9.48 -21.24
C ASP A 132 -3.22 8.42 -20.21
N GLY A 133 -3.89 7.27 -20.19
CA GLY A 133 -3.61 6.19 -19.23
C GLY A 133 -3.98 6.55 -17.79
N VAL A 134 -4.74 7.63 -17.57
CA VAL A 134 -5.14 8.08 -16.23
C VAL A 134 -6.52 7.55 -15.86
N PHE A 135 -6.62 6.94 -14.69
CA PHE A 135 -7.87 6.53 -14.08
C PHE A 135 -7.90 6.89 -12.58
N GLY A 136 -9.07 6.78 -11.96
CA GLY A 136 -9.29 7.12 -10.56
C GLY A 136 -9.49 5.88 -9.70
N VAL A 137 -8.85 5.85 -8.54
CA VAL A 137 -9.05 4.83 -7.51
C VAL A 137 -9.72 5.48 -6.30
N MET A 138 -10.97 5.10 -6.04
CA MET A 138 -11.71 5.57 -4.86
C MET A 138 -11.44 4.67 -3.65
N VAL A 139 -11.31 5.28 -2.47
CA VAL A 139 -11.17 4.52 -1.21
C VAL A 139 -12.47 3.83 -0.83
N LYS A 140 -13.60 4.50 -1.07
CA LYS A 140 -14.94 4.00 -0.77
C LYS A 140 -15.82 4.24 -1.98
N TRP A 141 -16.53 3.21 -2.41
CA TRP A 141 -17.48 3.32 -3.51
C TRP A 141 -18.85 3.78 -3.02
N PRO A 142 -19.48 4.75 -3.72
CA PRO A 142 -20.83 5.18 -3.39
C PRO A 142 -21.85 4.07 -3.64
N VAL A 143 -22.84 3.95 -2.75
CA VAL A 143 -23.95 2.99 -2.91
C VAL A 143 -24.98 3.47 -3.95
N ARG A 144 -25.00 4.77 -4.25
CA ARG A 144 -25.96 5.40 -5.19
C ARG A 144 -25.24 6.35 -6.14
N TYR A 145 -25.74 6.44 -7.37
CA TYR A 145 -25.32 7.46 -8.33
C TYR A 145 -25.86 8.84 -7.93
N GLY A 146 -25.17 9.88 -8.39
CA GLY A 146 -25.54 11.28 -8.17
C GLY A 146 -24.54 12.04 -7.31
N GLU A 147 -25.02 13.10 -6.67
CA GLU A 147 -24.20 13.97 -5.85
C GLU A 147 -23.70 13.27 -4.58
N LEU A 148 -22.42 13.47 -4.31
CA LEU A 148 -21.71 12.87 -3.21
C LEU A 148 -21.44 13.94 -2.15
N SER A 149 -22.19 13.86 -1.03
CA SER A 149 -22.04 14.79 0.10
C SER A 149 -21.05 14.32 1.16
N ASP A 150 -20.76 13.02 1.23
CA ASP A 150 -19.84 12.44 2.23
C ASP A 150 -18.40 12.94 1.96
N PRO A 151 -17.74 13.59 2.94
CA PRO A 151 -16.34 14.02 2.79
C PRO A 151 -15.37 12.86 2.56
N ASP A 152 -15.79 11.61 2.80
CA ASP A 152 -14.94 10.43 2.72
C ASP A 152 -14.79 9.86 1.31
N TYR A 153 -15.49 10.42 0.31
CA TYR A 153 -15.28 10.09 -1.11
C TYR A 153 -14.00 10.73 -1.67
N VAL A 154 -12.88 10.36 -1.06
CA VAL A 154 -11.54 10.70 -1.52
C VAL A 154 -10.92 9.53 -2.29
N GLY A 155 -10.00 9.86 -3.17
CA GLY A 155 -9.28 8.88 -3.96
C GLY A 155 -7.97 9.45 -4.49
N THR A 156 -7.30 8.64 -5.28
CA THR A 156 -6.02 8.98 -5.90
C THR A 156 -6.07 8.64 -7.38
N THR A 157 -5.58 9.54 -8.23
CA THR A 157 -5.39 9.26 -9.65
C THR A 157 -4.25 8.27 -9.81
N ALA A 158 -4.40 7.33 -10.73
CA ALA A 158 -3.37 6.38 -11.10
C ALA A 158 -3.09 6.52 -12.59
N GLU A 159 -1.81 6.56 -12.94
CA GLU A 159 -1.34 6.71 -14.32
C GLU A 159 -0.60 5.44 -14.74
N ILE A 160 -1.08 4.80 -15.79
CA ILE A 160 -0.46 3.60 -16.39
C ILE A 160 0.84 4.02 -17.06
N TYR A 161 1.95 3.41 -16.64
CA TYR A 161 3.27 3.64 -17.23
C TYR A 161 3.81 2.41 -17.96
N GLU A 162 3.34 1.21 -17.62
CA GLU A 162 3.66 -0.04 -18.31
C GLU A 162 2.38 -0.87 -18.43
N TYR A 163 2.19 -1.55 -19.56
CA TYR A 163 1.12 -2.52 -19.72
C TYR A 163 1.48 -3.62 -20.72
N SER A 164 0.86 -4.78 -20.58
CA SER A 164 0.89 -5.85 -21.58
C SER A 164 -0.52 -6.37 -21.82
N LYS A 165 -0.80 -6.71 -23.08
CA LYS A 165 -2.04 -7.39 -23.48
C LYS A 165 -1.72 -8.86 -23.66
N GLY A 166 -2.48 -9.73 -22.98
CA GLY A 166 -2.37 -11.17 -23.13
C GLY A 166 -3.02 -11.65 -24.42
N GLU A 167 -3.48 -12.90 -24.42
CA GLU A 167 -4.05 -13.54 -25.61
C GLU A 167 -5.23 -12.74 -26.18
N VAL A 168 -5.12 -12.40 -27.46
CA VAL A 168 -6.18 -11.76 -28.23
C VAL A 168 -6.89 -12.84 -29.04
N GLU A 169 -8.13 -13.14 -28.69
CA GLU A 169 -8.98 -14.04 -29.46
C GLU A 169 -10.11 -13.26 -30.12
N ALA A 170 -10.28 -13.43 -31.44
CA ALA A 170 -11.31 -12.75 -32.21
C ALA A 170 -11.34 -11.21 -32.01
N GLY A 171 -10.17 -10.59 -31.79
CA GLY A 171 -10.03 -9.15 -31.56
C GLY A 171 -10.39 -8.67 -30.15
N VAL A 172 -10.64 -9.60 -29.21
CA VAL A 172 -10.92 -9.30 -27.80
C VAL A 172 -9.75 -9.75 -26.94
N THR A 173 -9.20 -8.82 -26.16
CA THR A 173 -8.14 -9.09 -25.18
C THR A 173 -8.71 -9.89 -24.01
N ARG A 174 -8.20 -11.09 -23.75
CA ARG A 174 -8.68 -11.94 -22.63
C ARG A 174 -8.08 -11.61 -21.28
N SER A 175 -6.83 -11.21 -21.26
CA SER A 175 -6.12 -10.80 -20.05
C SER A 175 -5.27 -9.57 -20.32
N MET A 176 -5.13 -8.74 -19.29
CA MET A 176 -4.33 -7.53 -19.36
C MET A 176 -3.58 -7.34 -18.06
N THR A 177 -2.31 -7.00 -18.16
CA THR A 177 -1.48 -6.68 -17.00
C THR A 177 -1.01 -5.24 -17.11
N ILE A 178 -1.08 -4.50 -16.01
CA ILE A 178 -0.65 -3.09 -15.98
C ILE A 178 0.18 -2.82 -14.74
N LYS A 179 1.09 -1.85 -14.86
CA LYS A 179 1.68 -1.16 -13.73
C LYS A 179 1.29 0.32 -13.80
N ALA A 180 0.59 0.77 -12.77
CA ALA A 180 0.17 2.15 -12.65
C ALA A 180 0.82 2.82 -11.45
N LYS A 181 1.10 4.12 -11.54
CA LYS A 181 1.66 4.90 -10.45
C LYS A 181 0.64 5.90 -9.95
N ALA A 182 0.43 5.91 -8.63
CA ALA A 182 -0.42 6.89 -7.97
C ALA A 182 0.15 8.31 -8.10
N ARG A 183 -0.67 9.30 -8.49
CA ARG A 183 -0.21 10.67 -8.76
C ARG A 183 -0.81 11.73 -7.83
N GLN A 184 -2.09 12.03 -7.99
CA GLN A 184 -2.73 13.18 -7.33
C GLN A 184 -3.92 12.73 -6.49
N ARG A 185 -4.08 13.37 -5.33
CA ARG A 185 -5.26 13.17 -4.48
C ARG A 185 -6.43 13.93 -5.09
N PHE A 186 -7.62 13.35 -4.97
CA PHE A 186 -8.84 14.00 -5.39
C PHE A 186 -9.99 13.77 -4.39
N LYS A 187 -10.99 14.64 -4.46
CA LYS A 187 -12.30 14.43 -3.83
C LYS A 187 -13.36 14.31 -4.91
N ALA A 188 -14.12 13.23 -4.90
CA ALA A 188 -15.26 13.06 -5.79
C ALA A 188 -16.48 13.79 -5.22
N TYR A 189 -17.26 14.41 -6.10
CA TYR A 189 -18.50 15.12 -5.73
C TYR A 189 -19.72 14.67 -6.55
N GLU A 190 -19.51 13.94 -7.64
CA GLU A 190 -20.60 13.37 -8.44
C GLU A 190 -20.14 12.04 -9.04
N LEU A 191 -20.95 10.99 -8.89
CA LEU A 191 -20.75 9.70 -9.53
C LEU A 191 -21.76 9.52 -10.67
N GLY A 192 -21.26 9.16 -11.84
CA GLY A 192 -22.05 8.84 -13.01
C GLY A 192 -21.39 7.79 -13.88
N LYS A 193 -21.69 7.87 -15.18
CA LYS A 193 -21.07 7.06 -16.22
C LYS A 193 -20.49 7.96 -17.30
N THR A 194 -19.57 7.42 -18.10
CA THR A 194 -19.08 8.09 -19.31
C THR A 194 -20.24 8.46 -20.24
N GLY A 195 -20.03 9.41 -21.15
CA GLY A 195 -21.06 9.82 -22.12
C GLY A 195 -21.60 8.66 -22.97
N SER A 196 -20.80 7.60 -23.17
CA SER A 196 -21.20 6.35 -23.82
C SER A 196 -21.99 5.39 -22.92
N GLY A 197 -22.05 5.64 -21.61
CA GLY A 197 -22.74 4.81 -20.62
C GLY A 197 -22.01 3.50 -20.25
N HIS A 198 -20.79 3.29 -20.75
CA HIS A 198 -20.05 2.05 -20.56
C HIS A 198 -19.28 1.99 -19.24
N PHE A 199 -18.59 3.07 -18.85
CA PHE A 199 -17.68 3.04 -17.70
C PHE A 199 -18.14 3.94 -16.56
N TYR A 200 -17.82 3.56 -15.33
CA TYR A 200 -18.02 4.43 -14.17
C TYR A 200 -17.11 5.65 -14.29
N GLN A 201 -17.69 6.84 -14.06
CA GLN A 201 -16.95 8.09 -14.09
C GLN A 201 -17.34 8.93 -12.88
N ALA A 202 -16.36 9.58 -12.26
CA ALA A 202 -16.62 10.59 -11.24
C ALA A 202 -16.16 11.96 -11.71
N LYS A 203 -16.98 12.98 -11.38
CA LYS A 203 -16.48 14.35 -11.37
C LYS A 203 -15.76 14.58 -10.04
N ILE A 204 -14.52 15.02 -10.16
CA ILE A 204 -13.56 15.10 -9.07
C ILE A 204 -12.97 16.51 -9.00
N ARG A 205 -12.58 16.90 -7.79
CA ARG A 205 -11.76 18.08 -7.55
C ARG A 205 -10.36 17.62 -7.13
N ILE A 206 -9.34 18.11 -7.82
CA ILE A 206 -7.95 17.83 -7.46
C ILE A 206 -7.60 18.55 -6.15
N LEU A 207 -7.10 17.79 -5.18
CA LEU A 207 -6.78 18.32 -3.86
C LEU A 207 -5.37 18.93 -3.87
N PRO A 208 -5.21 20.18 -3.38
CA PRO A 208 -3.92 20.86 -3.38
C PRO A 208 -2.93 20.22 -2.42
N GLU A 209 -1.64 20.40 -2.72
CA GLU A 209 -0.53 19.99 -1.86
C GLU A 209 0.17 21.22 -1.26
N VAL A 210 -0.22 21.59 -0.04
CA VAL A 210 0.16 22.84 0.63
C VAL A 210 1.50 22.70 1.33
N VAL A 211 2.56 23.20 0.69
CA VAL A 211 3.91 23.27 1.26
C VAL A 211 4.11 24.60 1.98
N LEU A 212 4.17 24.55 3.31
CA LEU A 212 4.38 25.72 4.16
C LEU A 212 5.87 25.97 4.41
N LYS A 213 6.23 27.25 4.58
CA LYS A 213 7.56 27.67 5.08
C LYS A 213 7.65 27.44 6.60
N ASP A 214 8.85 27.58 7.16
CA ASP A 214 9.04 27.55 8.62
C ASP A 214 8.13 28.61 9.28
N ALA A 215 7.45 28.25 10.36
CA ALA A 215 6.57 29.14 11.12
C ALA A 215 7.28 30.41 11.64
N LEU A 216 8.59 30.34 11.89
CA LEU A 216 9.42 31.45 12.34
C LEU A 216 9.95 32.31 11.18
N TYR A 217 9.69 31.92 9.92
CA TYR A 217 10.21 32.62 8.72
C TYR A 217 9.74 34.07 8.61
N HIS A 218 8.54 34.40 9.10
CA HIS A 218 7.99 35.76 9.00
C HIS A 218 8.31 36.65 10.20
N ILE A 219 8.88 36.08 11.27
CA ILE A 219 9.00 36.75 12.57
C ILE A 219 10.26 37.63 12.63
N CYS A 220 11.31 37.25 11.89
CA CYS A 220 12.55 38.03 11.83
C CYS A 220 13.06 38.13 10.38
N PRO A 221 12.47 38.99 9.53
CA PRO A 221 12.85 39.12 8.12
C PRO A 221 14.34 39.40 7.91
N HIS A 222 14.95 40.19 8.80
CA HIS A 222 16.38 40.51 8.78
C HIS A 222 17.30 39.30 9.00
N ILE A 223 16.76 38.21 9.54
CA ILE A 223 17.48 36.96 9.85
C ILE A 223 17.07 35.86 8.85
N ASN A 224 16.20 36.14 7.86
CA ASN A 224 15.72 35.12 6.90
C ASN A 224 16.84 34.47 6.09
N ARG A 225 17.90 35.23 5.76
CA ARG A 225 19.11 34.67 5.12
C ARG A 225 19.83 33.65 6.01
N CYS A 226 19.62 33.71 7.33
CA CYS A 226 20.21 32.84 8.34
C CYS A 226 19.24 31.76 8.87
N LEU A 227 17.93 31.90 8.64
CA LEU A 227 16.88 30.91 8.99
C LEU A 227 16.72 29.81 7.94
N SER A 228 17.17 30.05 6.69
CA SER A 228 17.32 28.98 5.68
C SER A 228 18.43 27.98 6.04
N SER A 229 19.33 28.38 6.95
CA SER A 229 20.37 27.54 7.53
C SER A 229 19.78 26.75 8.69
N LYS A 230 20.19 25.47 8.80
CA LYS A 230 19.88 24.49 9.88
C LYS A 230 20.24 24.97 11.30
N SER A 231 20.53 26.24 11.49
CA SER A 231 21.02 26.80 12.73
C SER A 231 19.87 27.02 13.72
N ASP A 232 19.71 26.04 14.62
CA ASP A 232 18.84 26.12 15.79
C ASP A 232 19.04 27.40 16.61
N ARG A 233 20.20 28.06 16.49
CA ARG A 233 20.49 29.36 17.13
C ARG A 233 19.55 30.47 16.66
N PHE A 234 19.29 30.59 15.36
CA PHE A 234 18.43 31.65 14.83
C PHE A 234 16.95 31.36 15.08
N ARG A 235 16.56 30.09 14.97
CA ARG A 235 15.21 29.63 15.34
C ARG A 235 14.93 29.87 16.83
N LYS A 236 15.91 29.64 17.71
CA LYS A 236 15.80 29.96 19.14
C LYS A 236 15.54 31.45 19.39
N ARG A 237 16.24 32.35 18.68
CA ARG A 237 16.01 33.79 18.79
C ARG A 237 14.62 34.20 18.31
N GLY A 238 14.18 33.65 17.17
CA GLY A 238 12.83 33.90 16.64
C GLY A 238 11.73 33.37 17.55
N ALA A 239 11.92 32.25 18.25
CA ALA A 239 10.94 31.74 19.20
C ALA A 239 10.85 32.60 20.49
N ILE A 240 11.96 33.20 20.95
CA ILE A 240 11.95 34.09 22.13
C ILE A 240 11.08 35.34 21.90
N THR A 241 10.94 35.78 20.64
CA THR A 241 10.10 36.93 20.29
C THR A 241 8.61 36.58 20.15
N THR A 242 8.22 35.33 20.44
CA THR A 242 6.83 34.86 20.35
C THR A 242 6.36 34.27 21.67
N ARG A 243 5.09 33.85 21.70
CA ARG A 243 4.45 33.28 22.90
C ARG A 243 4.90 31.84 23.23
N TRP A 244 5.46 31.12 22.26
CA TRP A 244 5.73 29.69 22.40
C TRP A 244 7.23 29.39 22.46
N PRO A 245 7.68 28.44 23.30
CA PRO A 245 9.08 28.02 23.30
C PRO A 245 9.47 27.30 22.01
N LEU A 246 10.77 27.27 21.68
CA LEU A 246 11.29 26.69 20.43
C LEU A 246 10.81 25.25 20.18
N TRP A 247 10.69 24.42 21.24
CA TRP A 247 10.27 23.04 21.08
C TRP A 247 8.86 22.89 20.51
N VAL A 248 7.98 23.88 20.68
CA VAL A 248 6.63 23.88 20.07
C VAL A 248 6.77 24.04 18.55
N TYR A 249 7.55 25.01 18.09
CA TYR A 249 7.84 25.21 16.66
C TYR A 249 8.57 24.02 16.03
N ASP A 250 9.45 23.38 16.79
CA ASP A 250 10.14 22.16 16.36
C ASP A 250 9.19 21.02 16.01
N GLN A 251 8.00 20.96 16.62
CA GLN A 251 6.98 19.97 16.27
C GLN A 251 6.36 20.18 14.88
N TYR A 252 6.48 21.38 14.30
CA TYR A 252 5.93 21.75 12.99
C TYR A 252 7.02 22.01 11.95
N HIS A 253 8.29 21.90 12.34
CA HIS A 253 9.42 22.17 11.46
C HIS A 253 9.72 20.96 10.57
N ALA A 254 9.44 21.08 9.26
CA ALA A 254 9.51 19.95 8.32
C ALA A 254 10.86 19.20 8.33
N PRO A 255 12.04 19.85 8.32
CA PRO A 255 13.32 19.14 8.44
C PRO A 255 13.49 18.32 9.72
N LYS A 256 12.99 18.82 10.87
CA LYS A 256 13.05 18.07 12.14
C LYS A 256 12.08 16.89 12.14
N LEU A 257 10.91 17.02 11.51
CA LEU A 257 9.97 15.91 11.32
C LEU A 257 10.57 14.82 10.41
N VAL A 258 11.18 15.22 9.29
CA VAL A 258 11.92 14.31 8.40
C VAL A 258 13.02 13.57 9.18
N GLU A 259 13.82 14.29 9.97
CA GLU A 259 14.87 13.68 10.80
C GLU A 259 14.30 12.70 11.84
N ARG A 260 13.19 13.04 12.49
CA ARG A 260 12.51 12.14 13.44
C ARG A 260 12.06 10.85 12.77
N VAL A 261 11.42 10.93 11.61
CA VAL A 261 11.03 9.75 10.82
C VAL A 261 12.26 8.92 10.46
N GLN A 262 13.32 9.56 9.95
CA GLN A 262 14.55 8.88 9.58
C GLN A 262 15.24 8.20 10.77
N LYS A 263 15.08 8.69 12.00
CA LYS A 263 15.63 8.09 13.22
C LYS A 263 14.87 6.85 13.69
N LEU A 264 13.67 6.59 13.18
CA LEU A 264 12.89 5.43 13.58
C LEU A 264 13.60 4.14 13.16
N LYS A 265 13.98 3.32 14.15
CA LYS A 265 14.80 2.11 13.95
C LYS A 265 14.21 1.10 12.95
N TYR A 266 12.88 1.00 12.87
CA TYR A 266 12.20 0.10 11.94
C TYR A 266 12.28 0.55 10.46
N ILE A 267 12.64 1.82 10.19
CA ILE A 267 12.86 2.34 8.84
C ILE A 267 14.34 2.21 8.43
N LYS A 268 15.27 2.13 9.39
CA LYS A 268 16.72 2.05 9.14
C LYS A 268 17.24 0.63 8.84
N GLN A 269 16.38 -0.38 8.70
CA GLN A 269 16.82 -1.74 8.43
C GLN A 269 17.24 -1.92 6.96
N GLY A 270 18.43 -1.44 6.62
CA GLY A 270 19.07 -1.65 5.32
C GLY A 270 20.05 -0.53 4.99
N LYS A 271 21.29 -0.88 4.65
CA LYS A 271 22.28 0.09 4.16
C LYS A 271 21.84 0.70 2.80
N ASP A 272 20.97 0.01 2.08
CA ASP A 272 20.67 0.29 0.67
C ASP A 272 19.35 1.06 0.43
N VAL A 273 18.56 1.34 1.48
CA VAL A 273 17.28 2.05 1.32
C VAL A 273 17.46 3.54 1.64
N THR A 274 17.56 4.35 0.58
CA THR A 274 17.63 5.81 0.73
C THR A 274 16.25 6.41 0.85
N LEU A 275 15.91 6.88 2.06
CA LEU A 275 14.63 7.55 2.29
C LEU A 275 14.53 8.89 1.53
N PRO A 276 13.34 9.25 1.00
CA PRO A 276 13.13 10.54 0.39
C PRO A 276 13.47 11.70 1.35
N LYS A 277 14.21 12.69 0.85
CA LYS A 277 14.57 13.91 1.62
C LYS A 277 13.48 14.98 1.57
N ASN A 278 12.68 15.00 0.50
CA ASN A 278 11.58 15.93 0.35
C ASN A 278 10.44 15.54 1.32
N PRO A 279 9.92 16.47 2.15
CA PRO A 279 8.88 16.16 3.14
C PRO A 279 7.62 15.54 2.53
N THR A 280 7.15 16.03 1.38
CA THR A 280 5.96 15.54 0.67
C THR A 280 6.14 14.12 0.16
N ALA A 281 7.30 13.84 -0.43
CA ALA A 281 7.61 12.49 -0.91
C ALA A 281 7.77 11.52 0.27
N LEU A 282 8.46 11.93 1.34
CA LEU A 282 8.65 11.11 2.53
C LEU A 282 7.31 10.77 3.20
N SER A 283 6.43 11.75 3.39
CA SER A 283 5.15 11.48 4.06
C SER A 283 4.28 10.50 3.28
N PHE A 284 4.23 10.59 1.95
CA PHE A 284 3.51 9.56 1.18
C PHE A 284 4.20 8.20 1.19
N TRP A 285 5.54 8.14 1.18
CA TRP A 285 6.28 6.90 1.34
C TRP A 285 5.98 6.24 2.70
N VAL A 286 5.94 7.02 3.78
CA VAL A 286 5.59 6.52 5.12
C VAL A 286 4.12 6.09 5.18
N ALA A 287 3.20 6.82 4.54
CA ALA A 287 1.77 6.51 4.51
C ALA A 287 1.48 5.12 3.90
N GLN A 288 2.26 4.66 2.93
CA GLN A 288 2.12 3.31 2.36
C GLN A 288 2.27 2.21 3.43
N ASN A 289 3.09 2.47 4.44
CA ASN A 289 3.38 1.53 5.52
C ASN A 289 2.36 1.61 6.68
N LEU A 290 1.34 2.47 6.57
CA LEU A 290 0.32 2.63 7.59
C LEU A 290 -0.86 1.66 7.43
N PRO A 291 -1.55 1.33 8.55
CA PRO A 291 -2.82 0.62 8.53
C PRO A 291 -3.91 1.36 7.74
N HIS A 292 -4.86 0.63 7.12
CA HIS A 292 -5.88 1.17 6.19
C HIS A 292 -6.58 2.45 6.68
N LYS A 293 -7.13 2.45 7.91
CA LYS A 293 -7.84 3.62 8.48
C LYS A 293 -6.90 4.81 8.65
N GLN A 294 -5.68 4.57 9.13
CA GLN A 294 -4.66 5.61 9.34
C GLN A 294 -4.13 6.14 8.01
N ARG A 295 -4.04 5.29 6.98
CA ARG A 295 -3.67 5.68 5.62
C ARG A 295 -4.72 6.56 4.98
N LEU A 296 -6.01 6.26 5.14
CA LEU A 296 -7.10 7.11 4.66
C LEU A 296 -6.98 8.55 5.21
N MET A 297 -6.61 8.71 6.48
CA MET A 297 -6.39 10.03 7.07
C MET A 297 -5.28 10.81 6.34
N THR A 298 -4.21 10.16 5.90
CA THR A 298 -3.13 10.82 5.15
C THR A 298 -3.59 11.38 3.81
N LEU A 299 -4.61 10.79 3.18
CA LEU A 299 -5.19 11.32 1.94
C LEU A 299 -6.04 12.58 2.17
N LYS A 300 -6.61 12.74 3.36
CA LYS A 300 -7.42 13.92 3.72
C LYS A 300 -6.54 15.13 4.08
N LEU A 301 -5.35 14.89 4.62
CA LEU A 301 -4.40 15.94 5.00
C LEU A 301 -3.72 16.54 3.75
N ASN A 302 -3.66 17.87 3.66
CA ASN A 302 -3.12 18.59 2.50
C ASN A 302 -1.71 19.14 2.69
N SER A 303 -1.10 18.98 3.87
CA SER A 303 0.26 19.44 4.16
C SER A 303 1.16 18.28 4.58
N PRO A 304 2.41 18.22 4.09
CA PRO A 304 3.38 17.22 4.54
C PRO A 304 3.68 17.34 6.04
N ILE A 305 3.61 18.55 6.62
CA ILE A 305 3.85 18.74 8.06
C ILE A 305 2.78 18.01 8.88
N GLN A 306 1.51 18.20 8.53
CA GLN A 306 0.41 17.52 9.21
C GLN A 306 0.50 16.00 9.01
N ARG A 307 0.80 15.55 7.79
CA ARG A 307 0.95 14.11 7.47
C ARG A 307 2.08 13.46 8.26
N LEU A 308 3.29 14.03 8.26
CA LEU A 308 4.42 13.50 9.04
C LEU A 308 4.13 13.46 10.54
N ARG A 309 3.45 14.47 11.09
CA ARG A 309 3.06 14.46 12.52
C ARG A 309 2.06 13.35 12.83
N TRP A 310 1.04 13.21 12.00
CA TRP A 310 0.07 12.12 12.11
C TRP A 310 0.75 10.75 12.02
N GLU A 311 1.58 10.54 11.00
CA GLU A 311 2.36 9.32 10.77
C GLU A 311 3.24 8.98 11.98
N LEU A 312 4.01 9.95 12.49
CA LEU A 312 4.82 9.77 13.71
C LEU A 312 3.96 9.35 14.90
N SER A 313 2.82 10.03 15.12
CA SER A 313 1.92 9.71 16.22
C SER A 313 1.40 8.27 16.14
N VAL A 314 1.15 7.74 14.94
CA VAL A 314 0.69 6.36 14.75
C VAL A 314 1.84 5.39 14.93
N LEU A 315 2.97 5.64 14.27
CA LEU A 315 4.09 4.72 14.21
C LEU A 315 4.82 4.58 15.55
N GLU A 316 4.86 5.64 16.37
CA GLU A 316 5.45 5.61 17.71
C GLU A 316 4.64 4.70 18.67
N ARG A 317 3.32 4.57 18.48
CA ARG A 317 2.40 3.79 19.33
C ARG A 317 2.12 2.36 18.85
N MET A 318 2.62 2.01 17.67
CA MET A 318 2.42 0.70 17.07
C MET A 318 3.55 -0.24 17.46
N HIS A 319 3.24 -1.34 18.16
CA HIS A 319 4.27 -2.24 18.69
C HIS A 319 4.11 -3.70 18.24
N THR A 320 2.88 -4.16 18.05
CA THR A 320 2.59 -5.58 17.78
C THR A 320 1.61 -5.75 16.63
N TYR A 321 1.78 -6.84 15.89
CA TYR A 321 0.90 -7.30 14.83
C TYR A 321 0.10 -8.49 15.34
N GLN A 322 -1.21 -8.49 15.11
CA GLN A 322 -2.13 -9.54 15.52
C GLN A 322 -2.86 -10.10 14.30
N CYS A 323 -3.33 -11.35 14.38
CA CYS A 323 -4.27 -11.90 13.41
C CYS A 323 -5.57 -11.09 13.42
N SER A 324 -6.06 -10.65 12.27
CA SER A 324 -7.30 -9.86 12.16
C SER A 324 -8.57 -10.65 12.52
N HIS A 325 -8.51 -11.99 12.48
CA HIS A 325 -9.66 -12.84 12.79
C HIS A 325 -9.76 -13.21 14.29
N CYS A 326 -8.65 -13.54 14.93
CA CYS A 326 -8.66 -14.02 16.33
C CYS A 326 -7.82 -13.19 17.31
N ASN A 327 -7.21 -12.10 16.87
CA ASN A 327 -6.41 -11.18 17.68
C ASN A 327 -5.17 -11.78 18.35
N ILE A 328 -4.79 -13.02 18.04
CA ILE A 328 -3.53 -13.60 18.54
C ILE A 328 -2.34 -12.82 17.97
N THR A 329 -1.34 -12.55 18.79
CA THR A 329 -0.12 -11.84 18.34
C THR A 329 0.66 -12.72 17.38
N VAL A 330 1.06 -12.17 16.23
CA VAL A 330 1.80 -12.88 15.18
C VAL A 330 3.19 -12.30 14.90
N GLY A 331 3.46 -11.06 15.32
CA GLY A 331 4.77 -10.44 15.13
C GLY A 331 4.92 -9.12 15.88
N SER A 332 6.13 -8.57 15.88
CA SER A 332 6.45 -7.29 16.50
C SER A 332 7.08 -6.31 15.52
N LYS A 333 6.95 -5.01 15.81
CA LYS A 333 7.61 -3.91 15.08
C LYS A 333 9.13 -4.08 14.98
N ARG A 334 9.76 -4.74 15.95
CA ARG A 334 11.22 -4.99 15.93
C ARG A 334 11.65 -5.95 14.82
N ASP A 335 10.74 -6.82 14.41
CA ASP A 335 11.01 -7.89 13.44
C ASP A 335 10.76 -7.42 12.00
N VAL A 336 10.21 -6.22 11.81
CA VAL A 336 9.96 -5.63 10.48
C VAL A 336 11.28 -5.38 9.76
N ILE A 337 11.44 -6.00 8.59
CA ILE A 337 12.59 -5.83 7.72
C ILE A 337 12.17 -5.11 6.43
N ILE A 338 13.13 -4.64 5.64
CA ILE A 338 12.86 -4.03 4.34
C ILE A 338 13.43 -4.92 3.24
N MET A 339 12.54 -5.50 2.44
CA MET A 339 12.89 -6.32 1.26
C MET A 339 12.64 -5.59 -0.06
N SER A 340 12.05 -4.39 -0.07
CA SER A 340 11.83 -3.57 -1.27
C SER A 340 12.25 -2.12 -1.03
N VAL A 341 12.69 -1.40 -2.07
CA VAL A 341 12.92 0.06 -2.00
C VAL A 341 11.64 0.86 -1.68
N ASP A 342 10.46 0.30 -1.94
CA ASP A 342 9.16 0.89 -1.56
C ASP A 342 8.91 0.85 -0.05
N GLY A 343 9.71 0.06 0.70
CA GLY A 343 9.66 -0.04 2.15
C GLY A 343 9.36 -1.45 2.64
N PRO A 344 9.03 -1.60 3.93
CA PRO A 344 8.71 -2.90 4.52
C PRO A 344 7.37 -3.47 4.03
N GLN A 345 6.48 -2.63 3.48
CA GLN A 345 5.21 -3.03 2.89
C GLN A 345 5.14 -2.62 1.42
N SER A 346 4.79 -3.57 0.55
CA SER A 346 4.62 -3.36 -0.90
C SER A 346 3.35 -4.05 -1.41
N THR A 347 2.81 -3.56 -2.53
CA THR A 347 1.62 -4.15 -3.17
C THR A 347 2.04 -5.08 -4.28
N TYR A 348 1.59 -6.33 -4.24
CA TYR A 348 1.82 -7.32 -5.28
C TYR A 348 0.49 -7.83 -5.81
N VAL A 349 0.51 -8.50 -6.96
CA VAL A 349 -0.66 -9.18 -7.53
C VAL A 349 -0.31 -10.64 -7.76
N ASN A 350 -1.23 -11.54 -7.41
CA ASN A 350 -1.05 -12.97 -7.63
C ASN A 350 -1.53 -13.37 -9.04
N PRO A 351 -1.32 -14.63 -9.48
CA PRO A 351 -1.73 -15.10 -10.80
C PRO A 351 -3.23 -14.98 -11.09
N ASN A 352 -4.07 -15.00 -10.05
CA ASN A 352 -5.52 -14.89 -10.14
C ASN A 352 -5.99 -13.42 -10.13
N GLY A 353 -5.08 -12.44 -10.19
CA GLY A 353 -5.42 -11.02 -10.19
C GLY A 353 -5.67 -10.41 -8.80
N TYR A 354 -5.47 -11.16 -7.72
CA TYR A 354 -5.67 -10.67 -6.36
C TYR A 354 -4.51 -9.81 -5.88
N LEU A 355 -4.85 -8.61 -5.42
CA LEU A 355 -3.90 -7.67 -4.81
C LEU A 355 -3.60 -8.04 -3.36
N HIS A 356 -2.30 -8.16 -3.06
CA HIS A 356 -1.78 -8.40 -1.73
C HIS A 356 -0.82 -7.28 -1.32
N GLU A 357 -1.24 -6.49 -0.34
CA GLU A 357 -0.31 -5.64 0.39
C GLU A 357 0.45 -6.52 1.40
N THR A 358 1.75 -6.68 1.19
CA THR A 358 2.57 -7.65 1.92
C THR A 358 3.59 -6.93 2.80
N LEU A 359 3.49 -7.14 4.11
CA LEU A 359 4.43 -6.64 5.11
C LEU A 359 5.53 -7.67 5.35
N THR A 360 6.79 -7.26 5.30
CA THR A 360 7.94 -8.15 5.48
C THR A 360 8.47 -8.15 6.92
N LEU A 361 8.61 -9.35 7.50
CA LEU A 361 9.16 -9.58 8.85
C LEU A 361 10.24 -10.65 8.80
N SER A 362 11.29 -10.47 9.61
CA SER A 362 12.33 -11.48 9.84
C SER A 362 11.79 -12.70 10.60
N GLN A 363 10.90 -12.47 11.56
CA GLN A 363 10.35 -13.52 12.43
C GLN A 363 8.85 -13.31 12.69
N THR A 364 8.16 -14.42 12.96
CA THR A 364 6.75 -14.46 13.35
C THR A 364 6.56 -15.48 14.45
N ILE A 365 5.46 -15.35 15.21
CA ILE A 365 5.01 -16.31 16.22
C ILE A 365 3.57 -16.70 15.90
N ASN A 366 3.10 -17.86 16.40
CA ASN A 366 1.71 -18.30 16.20
C ASN A 366 1.30 -18.41 14.71
N VAL A 367 2.25 -18.72 13.83
CA VAL A 367 2.02 -18.95 12.40
C VAL A 367 2.52 -20.36 12.05
N LYS A 368 1.72 -21.13 11.32
CA LYS A 368 2.06 -22.47 10.83
C LYS A 368 2.15 -22.47 9.31
N LEU A 369 3.03 -23.29 8.77
CA LEU A 369 3.20 -23.48 7.32
C LEU A 369 2.33 -24.63 6.84
N ASN A 370 1.90 -24.55 5.59
CA ASN A 370 1.20 -25.62 4.91
C ASN A 370 1.70 -25.72 3.46
N GLY A 371 1.99 -26.94 3.02
CA GLY A 371 2.51 -27.23 1.68
C GLY A 371 4.03 -27.11 1.57
N GLU A 372 4.51 -27.36 0.35
CA GLU A 372 5.93 -27.34 -0.01
C GLU A 372 6.36 -25.96 -0.54
N PRO A 373 7.66 -25.61 -0.48
CA PRO A 373 8.18 -24.38 -1.07
C PRO A 373 7.99 -24.35 -2.59
N SER A 374 7.46 -23.24 -3.11
CA SER A 374 7.30 -22.99 -4.54
C SER A 374 7.97 -21.70 -4.96
N THR A 375 8.53 -21.67 -6.17
CA THR A 375 9.10 -20.45 -6.77
C THR A 375 8.22 -19.84 -7.83
N GLN A 376 7.11 -20.51 -8.13
CA GLN A 376 6.15 -20.06 -9.12
C GLN A 376 5.56 -18.71 -8.69
N PHE A 377 5.64 -17.69 -9.56
CA PHE A 377 5.14 -16.34 -9.26
C PHE A 377 5.67 -15.72 -7.95
N SER A 378 6.90 -16.05 -7.56
CA SER A 378 7.51 -15.43 -6.38
C SER A 378 7.74 -13.93 -6.59
N TRP A 379 7.25 -13.11 -5.66
CA TRP A 379 7.44 -11.65 -5.68
C TRP A 379 8.87 -11.21 -5.29
N PHE A 380 9.65 -12.13 -4.73
CA PHE A 380 11.03 -11.91 -4.33
C PHE A 380 11.93 -12.89 -5.10
N PRO A 381 12.50 -12.48 -6.25
CA PRO A 381 13.33 -13.36 -7.06
C PRO A 381 14.46 -14.00 -6.26
N GLY A 382 14.68 -15.31 -6.42
CA GLY A 382 15.65 -16.08 -5.62
C GLY A 382 15.11 -16.61 -4.29
N TYR A 383 13.83 -16.40 -3.98
CA TYR A 383 13.14 -17.00 -2.85
C TYR A 383 11.98 -17.91 -3.29
N ALA A 384 11.85 -19.05 -2.63
CA ALA A 384 10.66 -19.89 -2.66
C ALA A 384 9.69 -19.48 -1.54
N TRP A 385 8.39 -19.46 -1.80
CA TRP A 385 7.36 -19.16 -0.82
C TRP A 385 6.62 -20.42 -0.37
N ILE A 386 6.16 -20.41 0.89
CA ILE A 386 5.32 -21.44 1.50
C ILE A 386 4.14 -20.74 2.16
N THR A 387 2.92 -21.22 1.92
CA THR A 387 1.70 -20.61 2.48
C THR A 387 1.69 -20.73 4.01
N ALA A 388 1.29 -19.64 4.66
CA ALA A 388 1.32 -19.49 6.11
C ALA A 388 -0.07 -19.16 6.66
N PHE A 389 -0.44 -19.85 7.73
CA PHE A 389 -1.75 -19.78 8.38
C PHE A 389 -1.61 -19.44 9.87
N CYS A 390 -2.64 -18.81 10.44
CA CYS A 390 -2.71 -18.57 11.87
C CYS A 390 -2.76 -19.91 12.61
N ALA A 391 -1.86 -20.11 13.57
CA ALA A 391 -1.80 -21.35 14.36
C ALA A 391 -3.08 -21.59 15.20
N HIS A 392 -3.85 -20.55 15.46
CA HIS A 392 -5.05 -20.59 16.30
C HIS A 392 -6.34 -20.74 15.48
N CYS A 393 -6.65 -19.80 14.59
CA CYS A 393 -7.90 -19.80 13.82
C CYS A 393 -7.77 -20.35 12.40
N ARG A 394 -6.57 -20.75 11.96
CA ARG A 394 -6.29 -21.27 10.62
C ARG A 394 -6.60 -20.31 9.46
N SER A 395 -6.84 -19.03 9.72
CA SER A 395 -6.98 -18.03 8.66
C SER A 395 -5.65 -17.86 7.92
N HIS A 396 -5.69 -17.64 6.60
CA HIS A 396 -4.51 -17.32 5.81
C HIS A 396 -3.84 -16.04 6.34
N MET A 397 -2.53 -16.07 6.53
CA MET A 397 -1.73 -14.96 7.07
C MET A 397 -0.75 -14.36 6.06
N GLY A 398 -0.40 -15.09 5.00
CA GLY A 398 0.61 -14.71 4.01
C GLY A 398 1.55 -15.88 3.75
N TRP A 399 2.84 -15.61 3.59
CA TRP A 399 3.82 -16.60 3.15
C TRP A 399 5.15 -16.51 3.90
N LYS A 400 5.85 -17.63 4.00
CA LYS A 400 7.27 -17.69 4.39
C LYS A 400 8.11 -17.79 3.14
N PHE A 401 9.12 -16.94 3.02
CA PHE A 401 10.09 -16.93 1.94
C PHE A 401 11.40 -17.57 2.41
N VAL A 402 11.94 -18.50 1.63
CA VAL A 402 13.19 -19.23 1.90
C VAL A 402 14.12 -19.04 0.70
N ALA A 403 15.35 -18.61 0.98
CA ALA A 403 16.35 -18.38 -0.04
C ALA A 403 16.69 -19.67 -0.77
N GLN A 404 16.76 -19.63 -2.11
CA GLN A 404 17.15 -20.78 -2.91
C GLN A 404 18.66 -21.02 -2.94
N LYS A 405 19.45 -20.00 -2.61
CA LYS A 405 20.91 -20.07 -2.62
C LYS A 405 21.49 -19.91 -1.21
N ASN A 406 22.58 -20.64 -0.95
CA ASN A 406 23.25 -20.68 0.36
C ASN A 406 24.05 -19.41 0.69
N ASP A 407 24.24 -18.50 -0.26
CA ASP A 407 24.92 -17.21 -0.08
C ASP A 407 23.93 -16.04 0.11
N LEU A 408 22.70 -16.16 -0.43
CA LEU A 408 21.68 -15.11 -0.40
C LEU A 408 21.19 -14.80 1.02
N GLN A 409 21.19 -13.52 1.40
CA GLN A 409 20.67 -13.05 2.68
C GLN A 409 19.46 -12.10 2.50
N PRO A 410 18.45 -12.16 3.40
CA PRO A 410 18.31 -13.10 4.51
C PRO A 410 18.01 -14.54 4.07
N LYS A 411 18.42 -15.55 4.85
CA LYS A 411 18.10 -16.98 4.53
C LYS A 411 16.61 -17.28 4.49
N LYS A 412 15.84 -16.61 5.32
CA LYS A 412 14.38 -16.74 5.40
C LYS A 412 13.77 -15.46 5.95
N PHE A 413 12.55 -15.19 5.54
CA PHE A 413 11.71 -14.13 6.10
C PHE A 413 10.23 -14.45 5.84
N TRP A 414 9.35 -13.56 6.26
CA TRP A 414 7.90 -13.71 6.14
C TRP A 414 7.32 -12.50 5.41
N GLY A 415 6.41 -12.75 4.47
CA GLY A 415 5.56 -11.73 3.86
C GLY A 415 4.12 -11.94 4.32
N LEU A 416 3.67 -11.15 5.30
CA LEU A 416 2.32 -11.26 5.85
C LEU A 416 1.35 -10.36 5.10
N SER A 417 0.20 -10.90 4.73
CA SER A 417 -0.88 -10.16 4.07
C SER A 417 -1.47 -9.13 5.03
N ARG A 418 -1.52 -7.87 4.60
CA ARG A 418 -2.04 -6.76 5.41
C ARG A 418 -3.48 -7.01 5.86
N ARG A 419 -4.33 -7.64 5.05
CA ARG A 419 -5.73 -7.94 5.39
C ARG A 419 -5.86 -8.93 6.55
N SER A 420 -4.89 -9.84 6.66
CA SER A 420 -4.80 -10.81 7.74
C SER A 420 -4.22 -10.23 9.04
N LEU A 421 -3.77 -8.98 9.01
CA LEU A 421 -3.15 -8.30 10.13
C LEU A 421 -4.03 -7.21 10.74
N GLN A 422 -4.03 -7.15 12.06
CA GLN A 422 -4.43 -6.00 12.83
C GLN A 422 -3.21 -5.44 13.57
N MET A 423 -2.94 -4.16 13.37
CA MET A 423 -1.87 -3.46 14.09
C MET A 423 -2.44 -2.96 15.41
N LYS A 424 -1.90 -3.46 16.53
CA LYS A 424 -2.30 -2.97 17.85
C LYS A 424 -1.63 -1.63 18.10
N ILE A 425 -2.44 -0.58 18.13
CA ILE A 425 -2.02 0.76 18.53
C ILE A 425 -2.31 0.86 20.02
N VAL A 426 -1.27 1.03 20.82
CA VAL A 426 -1.44 1.27 22.26
C VAL A 426 -2.01 2.68 22.43
N PRO A 427 -3.18 2.85 23.08
CA PRO A 427 -3.68 4.19 23.40
C PRO A 427 -2.61 4.95 24.18
N GLY A 428 -2.35 6.20 23.81
CA GLY A 428 -1.52 7.06 24.65
C GLY A 428 -2.30 7.41 25.91
N GLU A 429 -1.61 7.87 26.97
CA GLU A 429 -2.23 8.36 28.22
C GLU A 429 -3.15 9.60 28.02
N TYR A 430 -3.36 10.06 26.78
CA TYR A 430 -4.25 11.16 26.43
C TYR A 430 -5.21 10.76 25.29
N ASN A 431 -6.51 10.94 25.55
CA ASN A 431 -7.70 10.47 24.81
C ASN A 431 -7.69 10.62 23.27
N GLU A 432 -8.43 9.70 22.63
CA GLU A 432 -8.72 9.63 21.19
C GLU A 432 -9.34 10.92 20.59
N ASP A 433 -9.95 11.78 21.42
CA ASP A 433 -10.55 13.05 20.99
C ASP A 433 -9.54 14.20 20.81
N SER A 434 -8.29 14.03 21.28
CA SER A 434 -7.24 15.05 21.08
C SER A 434 -6.73 15.15 19.64
N VAL A 435 -7.15 14.24 18.76
CA VAL A 435 -6.81 14.24 17.33
C VAL A 435 -7.54 15.34 16.54
N TYR A 436 -8.62 15.91 17.09
CA TYR A 436 -9.36 17.02 16.47
C TYR A 436 -8.80 18.41 16.78
N VAL A 437 -7.75 18.50 17.60
CA VAL A 437 -7.01 19.74 17.85
C VAL A 437 -5.58 19.60 17.32
N MET A 438 -5.43 19.36 16.01
CA MET A 438 -4.11 19.36 15.34
C MET A 438 -4.10 20.01 13.97
#